data_AF-A0A7R9ACW9-F1
#
_entry.id   AF-A0A7R9ACW9-F1
#
_cell.length_a   1.000
_cell.length_b   1.000
_cell.length_c   1.000
_cell.angle_alpha   90.00
_cell.angle_beta   90.00
_cell.angle_gamma   90.00
#
_symmetry.space_group_name_H-M   'P 1'
#
loop_
_entity.id
_entity.type
_entity.pdbx_description
1 polymer ?
#
loop_
_entity_poly.entity_id
_entity_poly.type
_entity_poly.pdbx_seq_one_letter_code
_entity_poly.pdbx_strand_id
1 'polypeptide(L)'
;MHGYRVCWVQINGRLSMGENIADNGGIREAFRAYELYVRRHGEDKPLPGLTEFTQQQLFFLSFANGNCAHARKESMALGLRVNVHSPFRYRVIGSLSNLQAFRETWHCSDSPMAPNPEDTCTLW
;
A
#
# COMPACT_ATOMS: atom_id res chain seq x y z
N MET A 1 11.59 9.86 7.69
CA MET A 1 10.25 9.33 8.07
C MET A 1 9.29 10.50 8.28
N HIS A 2 8.41 10.75 7.30
CA HIS A 2 7.33 11.72 7.46
C HIS A 2 6.27 11.10 8.41
N GLY A 3 6.07 11.71 9.57
CA GLY A 3 5.12 11.20 10.57
C GLY A 3 3.67 11.43 10.11
N TYR A 4 2.94 10.33 9.89
CA TYR A 4 1.52 10.38 9.59
C TYR A 4 0.71 10.74 10.84
N ARG A 5 -0.30 11.61 10.68
CA ARG A 5 -1.18 12.04 11.77
C ARG A 5 -2.62 11.63 11.54
N VAL A 6 -3.27 11.22 12.62
CA VAL A 6 -4.69 10.89 12.68
C VAL A 6 -5.31 11.64 13.86
N CYS A 7 -6.28 12.51 13.58
CA CYS A 7 -6.90 13.37 14.61
C CYS A 7 -5.84 14.05 15.51
N TRP A 8 -4.80 14.63 14.89
CA TRP A 8 -3.66 15.31 15.54
C TRP A 8 -2.68 14.42 16.31
N VAL A 9 -2.95 13.12 16.42
CA VAL A 9 -2.06 12.13 17.03
C VAL A 9 -1.12 11.53 15.98
N GLN A 10 0.18 11.51 16.27
CA GLN A 10 1.18 10.86 15.41
C GLN A 10 1.07 9.34 15.51
N ILE A 11 1.14 8.64 14.38
CA ILE A 11 1.22 7.18 14.36
C ILE A 11 2.56 6.73 14.95
N ASN A 12 2.52 5.78 15.88
CA ASN A 12 3.72 5.21 16.49
C ASN A 12 4.35 4.15 15.55
N GLY A 13 5.25 4.60 14.67
CA GLY A 13 5.93 3.73 13.72
C GLY A 13 6.80 2.64 14.37
N ARG A 14 7.24 2.81 15.63
CA ARG A 14 7.98 1.77 16.36
C ARG A 14 7.06 0.65 16.84
N LEU A 15 5.85 1.00 17.29
CA LEU A 15 4.83 0.03 17.68
C LEU A 15 4.36 -0.80 16.47
N SER A 16 4.15 -0.15 15.32
CA SER A 16 3.65 -0.83 14.12
C SER A 16 4.72 -1.36 13.18
N MET A 17 5.99 -1.30 13.57
CA MET A 17 7.13 -1.60 12.70
C MET A 17 7.05 -3.01 12.08
N GLY A 18 6.76 -4.03 12.89
CA GLY A 18 6.69 -5.42 12.43
C GLY A 18 5.65 -5.62 11.32
N GLU A 19 4.43 -5.14 11.55
CA GLU A 19 3.34 -5.25 10.58
C GLU A 19 3.58 -4.36 9.34
N ASN A 20 4.18 -3.18 9.51
CA ASN A 20 4.54 -2.34 8.37
C ASN A 20 5.58 -3.03 7.47
N ILE A 21 6.58 -3.71 8.05
CA ILE A 21 7.57 -4.49 7.31
C ILE A 21 6.88 -5.65 6.57
N ALA A 22 5.95 -6.35 7.24
CA ALA A 22 5.20 -7.44 6.65
C ALA A 22 4.34 -6.97 5.47
N ASP A 23 3.63 -5.84 5.60
CA ASP A 23 2.82 -5.27 4.52
C ASP A 23 3.68 -4.89 3.31
N ASN A 24 4.83 -4.25 3.55
CA ASN A 24 5.77 -3.83 2.49
C ASN A 24 6.37 -5.02 1.74
N GLY A 25 6.87 -6.02 2.48
CA GLY A 25 7.41 -7.24 1.87
C GLY A 25 6.31 -8.04 1.14
N GLY A 26 5.15 -8.18 1.76
CA GLY A 26 4.02 -8.93 1.23
C GLY A 26 3.53 -8.41 -0.11
N ILE A 27 3.29 -7.11 -0.24
CA ILE A 27 2.80 -6.54 -1.50
C ILE A 27 3.84 -6.63 -2.62
N ARG A 28 5.14 -6.49 -2.30
CA ARG A 28 6.22 -6.60 -3.27
C ARG A 28 6.34 -8.03 -3.80
N GLU A 29 6.38 -9.03 -2.92
CA GLU A 29 6.45 -10.43 -3.36
C GLU A 29 5.17 -10.87 -4.07
N ALA A 30 4.01 -10.38 -3.65
CA ALA A 30 2.75 -10.63 -4.35
C ALA A 30 2.76 -10.06 -5.78
N PHE A 31 3.25 -8.82 -5.96
CA PHE A 31 3.34 -8.22 -7.29
C PHE A 31 4.35 -8.96 -8.18
N ARG A 32 5.51 -9.33 -7.62
CA ARG A 32 6.50 -10.16 -8.33
C ARG A 32 5.92 -11.51 -8.76
N ALA A 33 5.16 -12.16 -7.89
CA ALA A 33 4.49 -13.43 -8.22
C ALA A 33 3.45 -13.24 -9.33
N TYR A 34 2.68 -12.14 -9.30
CA TYR A 34 1.74 -11.77 -10.35
C TYR A 34 2.45 -11.55 -11.70
N GLU A 35 3.55 -10.80 -11.74
CA GLU A 35 4.32 -10.62 -12.99
C GLU A 35 4.87 -11.94 -13.53
N LEU A 36 5.35 -12.83 -12.66
CA LEU A 36 5.80 -14.17 -13.05
C LEU A 36 4.65 -15.02 -13.60
N TYR A 37 3.46 -14.91 -13.04
CA TYR A 37 2.26 -15.57 -13.53
C TYR A 37 1.91 -15.08 -14.94
N VAL A 38 1.85 -13.77 -15.14
CA VAL A 38 1.55 -13.15 -16.44
C VAL A 38 2.57 -13.55 -17.50
N ARG A 39 3.87 -13.56 -17.16
CA ARG A 39 4.93 -14.00 -18.09
C ARG A 39 4.76 -15.46 -18.54
N ARG A 40 4.18 -16.32 -17.71
CA ARG A 40 3.99 -17.76 -18.01
C ARG A 40 2.68 -18.05 -18.71
N HIS A 41 1.62 -17.31 -18.40
CA HIS A 41 0.26 -17.65 -18.83
C HIS A 41 -0.40 -16.60 -19.73
N GLY A 42 0.24 -15.45 -19.93
CA GLY A 42 -0.34 -14.27 -20.56
C GLY A 42 -1.14 -13.41 -19.58
N GLU A 43 -1.61 -12.25 -20.05
CA GLU A 43 -2.47 -11.36 -19.27
C GLU A 43 -3.92 -11.87 -19.27
N ASP A 44 -4.60 -11.66 -18.14
CA ASP A 44 -6.02 -11.90 -18.03
C ASP A 44 -6.83 -10.90 -18.88
N LYS A 45 -8.02 -11.33 -19.32
CA LYS A 45 -8.93 -10.47 -20.09
C LYS A 45 -9.32 -9.23 -19.28
N PRO A 46 -9.51 -8.06 -19.93
CA PRO A 46 -9.98 -6.85 -19.26
C PRO A 46 -11.25 -7.09 -18.44
N LEU A 47 -11.31 -6.48 -17.25
CA LEU A 47 -12.44 -6.64 -16.35
C LEU A 47 -13.65 -5.82 -16.86
N PRO A 48 -14.82 -6.44 -17.10
CA PRO A 48 -16.01 -5.71 -17.56
C PRO A 48 -16.40 -4.59 -16.59
N GLY A 49 -16.63 -3.39 -17.12
CA GLY A 49 -16.97 -2.20 -16.32
C GLY A 49 -15.78 -1.46 -15.69
N LEU A 50 -14.55 -1.95 -15.88
CA LEU A 50 -13.29 -1.33 -15.47
C LEU A 50 -12.23 -1.43 -16.59
N THR A 51 -12.67 -1.39 -17.84
CA THR A 51 -11.82 -1.59 -19.03
C THR A 51 -10.81 -0.47 -19.27
N GLU A 52 -10.96 0.67 -18.58
CA GLU A 52 -10.03 1.79 -18.57
C GLU A 52 -8.75 1.51 -17.76
N PHE A 53 -8.76 0.48 -16.91
CA PHE A 53 -7.60 0.09 -16.11
C PHE A 53 -6.86 -1.11 -16.70
N THR A 54 -5.52 -1.06 -16.64
CA THR A 54 -4.69 -2.23 -16.93
C THR A 54 -4.78 -3.27 -15.80
N GLN A 55 -4.41 -4.52 -16.07
CA GLN A 55 -4.41 -5.56 -15.03
C GLN A 55 -3.44 -5.23 -13.87
N GLN A 56 -2.32 -4.55 -14.16
CA GLN A 56 -1.40 -4.05 -13.12
C GLN A 56 -2.05 -2.95 -12.27
N GLN A 57 -2.79 -2.03 -12.87
CA GLN A 57 -3.53 -1.01 -12.12
C GLN A 57 -4.61 -1.66 -11.25
N LEU A 58 -5.32 -2.67 -11.78
CA LEU A 58 -6.31 -3.45 -11.05
C LEU A 58 -5.71 -4.23 -9.89
N PHE A 59 -4.49 -4.75 -10.00
CA PHE A 59 -3.78 -5.38 -8.88
C PHE A 59 -3.65 -4.41 -7.69
N PHE A 60 -3.17 -3.18 -7.93
CA PHE A 60 -3.01 -2.18 -6.88
C PHE A 60 -4.35 -1.66 -6.35
N LEU A 61 -5.35 -1.48 -7.23
CA LEU A 61 -6.71 -1.14 -6.82
C LEU A 61 -7.30 -2.21 -5.91
N SER A 62 -7.10 -3.49 -6.23
CA SER A 62 -7.59 -4.61 -5.42
C SER A 62 -6.92 -4.64 -4.04
N PHE A 63 -5.60 -4.44 -3.98
CA PHE A 63 -4.89 -4.31 -2.71
C PHE A 63 -5.43 -3.15 -1.85
N ALA A 64 -5.62 -1.97 -2.45
CA ALA A 64 -6.16 -0.81 -1.74
C ALA A 64 -7.61 -1.06 -1.29
N ASN A 65 -8.45 -1.63 -2.16
CA ASN A 65 -9.86 -1.91 -1.88
C ASN A 65 -10.05 -2.98 -0.80
N GLY A 66 -9.20 -4.02 -0.78
CA GLY A 66 -9.20 -5.03 0.29
C GLY A 66 -8.88 -4.45 1.67
N ASN A 67 -8.28 -3.25 1.72
CA ASN A 67 -7.99 -2.51 2.94
C ASN A 67 -8.96 -1.34 3.19
N CYS A 68 -10.03 -1.19 2.40
CA CYS A 68 -11.04 -0.15 2.63
C CYS A 68 -11.79 -0.42 3.94
N ALA A 69 -11.51 0.40 4.95
CA ALA A 69 -12.20 0.34 6.23
C ALA A 69 -12.24 1.71 6.92
N HIS A 70 -13.28 1.94 7.70
CA HIS A 70 -13.44 3.13 8.51
C HIS A 70 -13.78 2.74 9.96
N ALA A 71 -13.29 3.53 10.91
CA ALA A 71 -13.50 3.33 12.34
C ALA A 71 -14.01 4.61 12.98
N ARG A 72 -14.82 4.47 14.04
CA ARG A 72 -15.24 5.58 14.88
C ARG A 72 -14.03 6.26 15.53
N LYS A 73 -14.15 7.55 15.87
CA LYS A 73 -13.04 8.35 16.40
C LYS A 73 -12.46 7.74 17.68
N GLU A 74 -13.30 7.19 18.55
CA GLU A 74 -12.93 6.57 19.81
C GLU A 74 -12.11 5.29 19.57
N SER A 75 -12.58 4.41 18.68
CA SER A 75 -11.87 3.20 18.28
C SER A 75 -10.54 3.51 17.60
N MET A 76 -10.50 4.56 16.78
CA MET A 76 -9.29 5.04 16.12
C MET A 76 -8.28 5.58 17.14
N ALA A 77 -8.72 6.38 18.10
CA ALA A 77 -7.86 6.91 19.16
C ALA A 77 -7.27 5.81 20.06
N LEU A 78 -8.07 4.80 20.41
CA LEU A 78 -7.60 3.63 21.13
C LEU A 78 -6.59 2.84 20.28
N GLY A 79 -6.94 2.57 19.02
CA GLY A 79 -6.11 1.81 18.09
C GLY A 79 -4.71 2.41 17.91
N LEU A 80 -4.60 3.75 17.82
CA LEU A 80 -3.30 4.44 17.71
C LEU A 80 -2.37 4.21 18.91
N ARG A 81 -2.90 3.79 20.06
CA ARG A 81 -2.11 3.55 21.29
C ARG A 81 -1.73 2.09 21.49
N VAL A 82 -2.58 1.15 21.08
CA VAL A 82 -2.44 -0.27 21.44
C VAL A 82 -2.35 -1.23 20.25
N ASN A 83 -2.79 -0.81 19.06
CA ASN A 83 -2.78 -1.69 17.89
C ASN A 83 -1.39 -1.71 17.25
N VAL A 84 -0.88 -2.92 17.00
CA VAL A 84 0.37 -3.14 16.26
C VAL A 84 0.21 -2.90 14.76
N HIS A 85 -1.03 -2.82 14.25
CA HIS A 85 -1.26 -2.44 12.86
C HIS A 85 -1.44 -0.93 12.74
N SER A 86 -0.79 -0.34 11.73
CA SER A 86 -1.11 1.02 11.29
C SER A 86 -2.58 1.11 10.85
N PRO A 87 -3.24 2.27 10.95
CA PRO A 87 -4.61 2.41 10.45
C PRO A 87 -4.67 2.09 8.95
N PHE A 88 -5.77 1.46 8.53
CA PHE A 88 -5.94 0.89 7.18
C PHE A 88 -5.46 1.79 6.03
N ARG A 89 -5.84 3.08 6.04
CA ARG A 89 -5.40 4.05 5.04
C ARG A 89 -3.87 4.14 4.92
N TYR A 90 -3.15 4.12 6.04
CA TYR A 90 -1.69 4.24 6.06
C TYR A 90 -0.97 2.93 5.78
N ARG A 91 -1.64 1.78 5.96
CA ARG A 91 -1.12 0.50 5.46
C ARG A 91 -1.07 0.53 3.93
N VAL A 92 -2.12 1.01 3.28
CA VAL A 92 -2.16 1.18 1.82
C VAL A 92 -1.13 2.20 1.35
N ILE A 93 -1.19 3.43 1.88
CA ILE A 93 -0.28 4.51 1.46
C ILE A 93 1.17 4.11 1.72
N GLY A 94 1.50 3.69 2.94
CA GLY A 94 2.88 3.37 3.30
C GLY A 94 3.48 2.24 2.47
N SER A 95 2.71 1.19 2.20
CA SER A 95 3.23 0.04 1.43
C SER A 95 3.38 0.35 -0.05
N LEU A 96 2.39 1.02 -0.66
CA LEU A 96 2.45 1.35 -2.08
C LEU A 96 3.48 2.45 -2.38
N SER A 97 3.69 3.39 -1.45
CA SER A 97 4.71 4.44 -1.62
C SER A 97 6.14 3.96 -1.62
N ASN A 98 6.41 2.78 -1.05
CA ASN A 98 7.74 2.17 -1.07
C ASN A 98 7.95 1.23 -2.27
N LEU A 99 6.92 0.99 -3.09
CA LEU A 99 6.99 0.05 -4.20
C LEU A 99 7.16 0.79 -5.53
N GLN A 100 8.34 0.71 -6.12
CA GLN A 100 8.64 1.35 -7.41
C GLN A 100 7.63 0.95 -8.52
N ALA A 101 7.22 -0.32 -8.56
CA ALA A 101 6.25 -0.79 -9.54
C ALA A 101 4.91 -0.02 -9.46
N PHE A 102 4.46 0.37 -8.26
CA PHE A 102 3.26 1.20 -8.12
C PHE A 102 3.43 2.56 -8.82
N ARG A 103 4.58 3.20 -8.62
CA ARG A 103 4.91 4.48 -9.28
C ARG A 103 4.91 4.35 -10.80
N GLU A 104 5.50 3.28 -11.32
CA GLU A 104 5.59 3.00 -12.75
C GLU A 104 4.23 2.72 -13.37
N THR A 105 3.40 1.88 -12.72
CA THR A 105 2.06 1.52 -13.19
C THR A 105 1.09 2.71 -13.24
N TRP A 106 1.24 3.69 -12.34
CA TRP A 106 0.37 4.86 -12.28
C TRP A 106 0.99 6.15 -12.83
N HIS A 107 2.22 6.08 -13.34
CA HIS A 107 2.95 7.22 -13.91
C HIS A 107 2.95 8.47 -13.01
N CYS A 108 3.12 8.28 -11.70
CA CYS A 108 3.08 9.38 -10.73
C CYS A 108 4.49 10.00 -10.56
N SER A 109 4.70 11.24 -11.02
CA SER A 109 5.96 11.98 -10.85
C SER A 109 5.99 12.85 -9.59
N ASP A 110 4.88 13.49 -9.24
CA ASP A 110 4.80 14.54 -8.21
C ASP A 110 3.77 14.24 -7.12
N SER A 111 3.60 12.95 -6.80
CA SER A 111 2.65 12.51 -5.77
C SER A 111 3.37 12.26 -4.45
N PRO A 112 2.78 12.61 -3.30
CA PRO A 112 3.25 12.14 -1.99
C PRO A 112 3.30 10.61 -1.88
N MET A 113 2.56 9.91 -2.75
CA MET A 113 2.60 8.45 -2.84
C MET A 113 3.69 7.89 -3.77
N ALA A 114 4.46 8.75 -4.43
CA ALA A 114 5.58 8.38 -5.28
C ALA A 114 6.82 9.18 -4.85
N PRO A 115 7.32 8.98 -3.61
CA PRO A 115 8.52 9.66 -3.13
C PRO A 115 9.73 9.30 -3.99
N ASN A 116 10.80 10.07 -3.83
CA ASN A 116 12.06 9.72 -4.47
C ASN A 116 12.61 8.39 -3.93
N PRO A 117 13.36 7.63 -4.74
CA PRO A 117 13.88 6.33 -4.32
C PRO A 117 14.67 6.35 -3.00
N GLU A 118 15.45 7.40 -2.74
CA GLU A 118 16.22 7.57 -1.50
C GLU A 118 15.35 7.75 -0.23
N ASP A 119 14.09 8.14 -0.41
CA ASP A 119 13.10 8.30 0.66
C ASP A 119 12.19 7.07 0.82
N THR A 120 12.39 6.02 0.01
CA THR A 120 11.65 4.76 0.13
C THR A 120 12.31 3.81 1.13
N CYS A 121 11.49 3.03 1.83
CA CYS A 121 11.95 1.97 2.73
C CYS A 121 11.79 0.62 2.05
N THR A 122 12.90 -0.04 1.71
CA THR A 122 12.89 -1.39 1.14
C THR A 122 13.57 -2.37 2.08
N LEU A 123 12.87 -3.42 2.48
CA LEU A 123 13.40 -4.54 3.26
C LEU A 123 12.94 -5.86 2.64
N TRP A 124 13.80 -6.88 2.76
CA TRP A 124 13.67 -8.20 2.09
C TRP A 124 13.82 -8.12 0.57
#